data_AF-A0A7X8KCL3-F1
#
_entry.id   AF-A0A7X8KCL3-F1
#
_cell.length_a   1.000
_cell.length_b   1.000
_cell.length_c   1.000
_cell.angle_alpha   90.00
_cell.angle_beta   90.00
_cell.angle_gamma   90.00
#
_symmetry.space_group_name_H-M   'P 1'
#
loop_
_entity.id
_entity.type
_entity.pdbx_description
1 polymer ?
#
loop_
_entity_poly.entity_id
_entity_poly.type
_entity_poly.pdbx_seq_one_letter_code
_entity_poly.pdbx_strand_id
1 'polypeptide(L)'
;MSAELTKSTKQIYTGVLIIALSSVLLAITSFILFVISAVVINKGDMSMSASFSFMAILGLIVVVFGILSFVGYIIYFLGINKFKTLVNNNDKPAAKILFLGVLLSLIGALLAIIPVIGVVGGFVSLAGSILMIVAYNKLKNSSTMPEKAKKGWSLLFISALALVLVFVIGFIPVAGLWLSSIVSIFAWIMIIIGWKKIKTHLV
;
A
#
# COMPACT_ATOMS: atom_id res chain seq x y z
N MET A 1 4.49 -25.22 -13.88
CA MET A 1 3.54 -24.47 -13.02
C MET A 1 4.27 -23.66 -11.93
N SER A 2 5.28 -24.22 -11.26
CA SER A 2 6.06 -23.56 -10.19
C SER A 2 6.85 -22.31 -10.62
N ALA A 3 7.47 -22.32 -11.81
CA ALA A 3 8.31 -21.21 -12.29
C ALA A 3 7.53 -19.92 -12.55
N GLU A 4 6.37 -20.00 -13.22
CA GLU A 4 5.50 -18.85 -13.49
C GLU A 4 4.88 -18.30 -12.20
N LEU A 5 4.50 -19.18 -11.25
CA LEU A 5 4.02 -18.77 -9.94
C LEU A 5 5.11 -18.03 -9.15
N THR A 6 6.35 -18.51 -9.19
CA THR A 6 7.52 -17.83 -8.58
C THR A 6 7.74 -16.45 -9.19
N LYS A 7 7.64 -16.34 -10.52
CA LYS A 7 7.80 -15.08 -11.23
C LYS A 7 6.70 -14.08 -10.83
N SER A 8 5.46 -14.55 -10.73
CA SER A 8 4.32 -13.75 -10.28
C SER A 8 4.49 -13.27 -8.83
N THR A 9 4.85 -14.14 -7.88
CA THR A 9 5.06 -13.71 -6.48
C THR A 9 6.27 -12.79 -6.31
N LYS A 10 7.34 -13.00 -7.09
CA LYS A 10 8.47 -12.07 -7.15
C LYS A 10 8.04 -10.71 -7.67
N GLN A 11 7.22 -10.68 -8.73
CA GLN A 11 6.67 -9.43 -9.29
C GLN A 11 5.81 -8.70 -8.24
N ILE A 12 4.93 -9.41 -7.53
CA ILE A 12 4.13 -8.84 -6.44
C ILE A 12 5.04 -8.21 -5.37
N TYR A 13 6.03 -8.96 -4.89
CA TYR A 13 6.94 -8.49 -3.85
C TYR A 13 7.76 -7.27 -4.30
N THR A 14 8.24 -7.25 -5.55
CA THR A 14 8.94 -6.09 -6.10
C THR A 14 8.03 -4.86 -6.14
N GLY A 15 6.76 -5.02 -6.57
CA GLY A 15 5.78 -3.93 -6.54
C GLY A 15 5.59 -3.38 -5.13
N VAL A 16 5.41 -4.27 -4.14
CA VAL A 16 5.27 -3.90 -2.72
C VAL A 16 6.48 -3.13 -2.20
N LEU A 17 7.70 -3.56 -2.53
CA LEU A 17 8.92 -2.84 -2.12
C LEU A 17 9.01 -1.45 -2.74
N ILE A 18 8.68 -1.31 -4.03
CA ILE A 18 8.68 0.00 -4.70
C ILE A 18 7.67 0.92 -4.04
N ILE A 19 6.45 0.44 -3.77
CA ILE A 19 5.41 1.22 -3.08
C ILE A 19 5.91 1.66 -1.71
N ALA A 20 6.42 0.74 -0.90
CA ALA A 20 6.85 1.04 0.47
C ALA A 20 8.02 2.02 0.53
N LEU A 21 9.03 1.86 -0.33
CA LEU A 21 10.17 2.77 -0.37
C LEU A 21 9.76 4.15 -0.89
N SER A 22 8.96 4.19 -1.96
CA SER A 22 8.51 5.45 -2.56
C SER A 22 7.58 6.22 -1.62
N SER A 23 6.69 5.55 -0.89
CA SER A 23 5.77 6.20 0.05
C SER A 23 6.49 6.77 1.26
N VAL A 24 7.49 6.07 1.81
CA VAL A 24 8.33 6.59 2.91
C VAL A 24 9.11 7.82 2.45
N LEU A 25 9.74 7.76 1.28
CA LEU A 25 10.50 8.89 0.73
C LEU A 25 9.59 10.09 0.42
N LEU A 26 8.39 9.84 -0.11
CA LEU A 26 7.38 10.88 -0.33
C LEU A 26 6.95 11.53 0.99
N ALA A 27 6.70 10.74 2.04
CA ALA A 27 6.30 11.25 3.35
C ALA A 27 7.39 12.16 3.95
N ILE A 28 8.65 11.71 3.91
CA ILE A 28 9.80 12.50 4.40
C ILE A 28 9.96 13.79 3.60
N THR A 29 9.95 13.71 2.27
CA THR A 29 10.14 14.89 1.40
C THR A 29 9.00 15.90 1.56
N SER A 30 7.76 15.41 1.66
CA SER A 30 6.57 16.26 1.89
C SER A 30 6.63 16.95 3.25
N PHE A 31 7.10 16.25 4.28
CA PHE A 31 7.27 16.83 5.61
C PHE A 31 8.34 17.93 5.60
N ILE A 32 9.49 17.69 4.96
CA ILE A 32 10.55 18.70 4.82
C ILE A 32 10.01 19.94 4.09
N LEU A 33 9.30 19.74 2.97
CA LEU A 33 8.72 20.83 2.20
C LEU A 33 7.69 21.62 3.02
N PHE A 34 6.87 20.95 3.83
CA PHE A 34 5.93 21.60 4.76
C PHE A 34 6.66 22.46 5.80
N VAL A 35 7.70 21.92 6.46
CA VAL A 35 8.49 22.65 7.47
C VAL A 35 9.17 23.88 6.85
N ILE A 36 9.79 23.74 5.69
CA ILE A 36 10.45 24.87 5.00
C ILE A 36 9.43 25.93 4.61
N SER A 37 8.29 25.54 4.04
CA SER A 37 7.21 26.46 3.67
C SER A 37 6.75 27.26 4.90
N ALA A 38 6.53 26.59 6.03
CA ALA A 38 6.15 27.24 7.28
C ALA A 38 7.23 28.23 7.77
N VAL A 39 8.52 27.89 7.68
CA VAL A 39 9.62 28.78 8.09
C VAL A 39 9.75 30.00 7.18
N VAL A 40 9.69 29.81 5.85
CA VAL A 40 9.79 30.89 4.86
C VAL A 40 8.64 31.89 5.04
N ILE A 41 7.41 31.41 5.23
CA ILE A 41 6.24 32.25 5.47
C ILE A 41 6.40 33.04 6.77
N ASN A 42 6.85 32.42 7.87
CA ASN A 42 6.94 33.06 9.18
C ASN A 42 8.06 34.10 9.31
N LYS A 43 9.17 33.93 8.58
CA LYS A 43 10.30 34.87 8.67
C LYS A 43 10.15 36.11 7.78
N GLY A 44 9.13 36.18 6.92
CA GLY A 44 8.96 37.25 5.94
C GLY A 44 10.16 37.40 4.99
N ASP A 45 11.07 36.43 5.01
CA ASP A 45 12.42 36.52 4.48
C ASP A 45 12.35 36.13 3.01
N MET A 46 11.90 37.08 2.20
CA MET A 46 11.84 37.01 0.74
C MET A 46 13.24 37.12 0.12
N SER A 47 14.26 36.47 0.67
CA SER A 47 15.51 36.23 -0.05
C SER A 47 15.22 35.24 -1.19
N MET A 48 14.78 35.82 -2.30
CA MET A 48 13.74 35.29 -3.20
C MET A 48 14.18 34.22 -4.21
N SER A 49 15.44 33.81 -4.27
CA SER A 49 15.90 32.88 -5.33
C SER A 49 16.25 31.49 -4.80
N ALA A 50 17.13 31.38 -3.81
CA ALA A 50 17.66 30.09 -3.35
C ALA A 50 16.59 29.21 -2.66
N SER A 51 15.76 29.80 -1.79
CA SER A 51 14.69 29.08 -1.10
C SER A 51 13.61 28.56 -2.05
N PHE A 52 13.27 29.35 -3.08
CA PHE A 52 12.32 28.94 -4.13
C PHE A 52 12.90 27.84 -5.01
N SER A 53 14.18 27.93 -5.42
CA SER A 53 14.83 26.88 -6.21
C SER A 53 14.93 25.56 -5.43
N PHE A 54 15.26 25.60 -4.13
CA PHE A 54 15.29 24.40 -3.31
C PHE A 54 13.91 23.77 -3.12
N MET A 55 12.88 24.59 -2.84
CA MET A 55 11.49 24.10 -2.76
C MET A 55 11.01 23.51 -4.09
N ALA A 56 11.39 24.10 -5.22
CA ALA A 56 11.05 23.56 -6.54
C ALA A 56 11.70 22.18 -6.79
N ILE A 57 12.98 22.01 -6.42
CA ILE A 57 13.67 20.72 -6.52
C ILE A 57 12.99 19.67 -5.64
N LEU A 58 12.67 20.01 -4.38
CA LEU A 58 11.94 19.11 -3.49
C LEU A 58 10.55 18.77 -4.05
N GLY A 59 9.85 19.74 -4.63
CA GLY A 59 8.57 19.52 -5.31
C GLY A 59 8.69 18.52 -6.46
N LEU A 60 9.72 18.64 -7.31
CA LEU A 60 9.99 17.66 -8.37
C LEU A 60 10.27 16.27 -7.81
N ILE A 61 11.03 16.17 -6.72
CA ILE A 61 11.31 14.89 -6.04
C ILE A 61 10.01 14.24 -5.53
N VAL A 62 9.08 15.03 -4.94
CA VAL A 62 7.76 14.52 -4.52
C VAL A 62 7.00 13.95 -5.71
N VAL A 63 6.99 14.64 -6.86
CA VAL A 63 6.34 14.16 -8.08
C VAL A 63 6.96 12.84 -8.56
N VAL A 64 8.29 12.75 -8.58
CA VAL A 64 9.01 11.52 -8.99
C VAL A 64 8.66 10.35 -8.07
N PHE A 65 8.66 10.53 -6.75
CA PHE A 65 8.27 9.47 -5.82
C PHE A 65 6.78 9.12 -5.91
N GLY A 66 5.91 10.09 -6.22
CA GLY A 66 4.51 9.84 -6.51
C GLY A 66 4.34 8.91 -7.72
N ILE A 67 5.05 9.19 -8.81
CA ILE A 67 5.07 8.35 -10.02
C ILE A 67 5.61 6.96 -9.70
N LEU A 68 6.73 6.85 -8.97
CA LEU A 68 7.32 5.56 -8.60
C LEU A 68 6.37 4.72 -7.74
N SER A 69 5.69 5.34 -6.78
CA SER A 69 4.66 4.66 -5.98
C SER A 69 3.56 4.10 -6.88
N PHE A 70 3.05 4.90 -7.83
CA PHE A 70 2.04 4.47 -8.78
C PHE A 70 2.52 3.31 -9.68
N VAL A 71 3.75 3.37 -10.19
CA VAL A 71 4.37 2.26 -10.93
C VAL A 71 4.47 1.00 -10.08
N GLY A 72 4.85 1.12 -8.80
CA GLY A 72 4.86 0.02 -7.85
C GLY A 72 3.48 -0.63 -7.70
N TYR A 73 2.41 0.16 -7.64
CA TYR A 73 1.02 -0.34 -7.62
C TYR A 73 0.64 -1.08 -8.90
N ILE A 74 1.03 -0.59 -10.08
CA ILE A 74 0.79 -1.29 -11.35
C ILE A 74 1.50 -2.65 -11.35
N ILE A 75 2.77 -2.69 -10.93
CA ILE A 75 3.55 -3.94 -10.87
C ILE A 75 2.90 -4.93 -9.90
N TYR A 76 2.47 -4.45 -8.73
CA TYR A 76 1.74 -5.24 -7.73
C TYR A 76 0.44 -5.81 -8.31
N PHE A 77 -0.39 -4.97 -8.93
CA PHE A 77 -1.66 -5.36 -9.54
C PHE A 77 -1.47 -6.41 -10.65
N LEU A 78 -0.53 -6.18 -11.57
CA LEU A 78 -0.20 -7.13 -12.64
C LEU A 78 0.30 -8.47 -12.06
N GLY A 79 1.07 -8.42 -10.97
CA GLY A 79 1.52 -9.59 -10.24
C GLY A 79 0.34 -10.42 -9.71
N ILE A 80 -0.63 -9.77 -9.06
CA ILE A 80 -1.85 -10.40 -8.52
C ILE A 80 -2.75 -10.94 -9.65
N ASN A 81 -2.84 -10.22 -10.78
CA ASN A 81 -3.60 -10.67 -11.96
C ASN A 81 -3.08 -12.00 -12.51
N LYS A 82 -1.77 -12.23 -12.49
CA LYS A 82 -1.16 -13.52 -12.85
C LYS A 82 -1.36 -14.55 -11.74
N PHE A 83 -1.17 -14.16 -10.49
CA PHE A 83 -1.31 -15.04 -9.34
C PHE A 83 -2.67 -15.74 -9.30
N LYS A 84 -3.78 -15.02 -9.57
CA LYS A 84 -5.14 -15.58 -9.51
C LYS A 84 -5.39 -16.76 -10.46
N THR A 85 -4.61 -16.88 -11.53
CA THR A 85 -4.74 -17.98 -12.51
C THR A 85 -3.76 -19.12 -12.23
N LEU A 86 -2.64 -18.83 -11.57
CA LEU A 86 -1.52 -19.74 -11.35
C LEU A 86 -1.57 -20.52 -10.03
N VAL A 87 -2.41 -20.10 -9.08
CA VAL A 87 -2.63 -20.85 -7.83
C VAL A 87 -3.39 -22.15 -8.04
N ASN A 88 -3.26 -23.07 -7.06
CA ASN A 88 -4.01 -24.32 -7.01
C ASN A 88 -5.53 -24.08 -7.15
N ASN A 89 -6.23 -25.03 -7.76
CA ASN A 89 -7.68 -24.91 -8.03
C ASN A 89 -8.50 -24.60 -6.77
N ASN A 90 -8.12 -25.17 -5.63
CA ASN A 90 -8.78 -24.93 -4.34
C ASN A 90 -8.60 -23.48 -3.85
N ASP A 91 -7.54 -22.78 -4.26
CA ASP A 91 -7.19 -21.42 -3.85
C ASP A 91 -7.61 -20.35 -4.86
N LYS A 92 -7.94 -20.73 -6.11
CA LYS A 92 -8.37 -19.80 -7.16
C LYS A 92 -9.53 -18.88 -6.74
N PRO A 93 -10.58 -19.36 -6.04
CA PRO A 93 -11.65 -18.46 -5.57
C PRO A 93 -11.12 -17.37 -4.63
N ALA A 94 -10.23 -17.72 -3.69
CA ALA A 94 -9.64 -16.75 -2.78
C ALA A 94 -8.72 -15.75 -3.52
N ALA A 95 -7.94 -16.22 -4.49
CA ALA A 95 -7.07 -15.36 -5.28
C ALA A 95 -7.86 -14.41 -6.23
N LYS A 96 -9.04 -14.82 -6.71
CA LYS A 96 -9.96 -13.93 -7.45
C LYS A 96 -10.53 -12.83 -6.54
N ILE A 97 -10.92 -13.18 -5.30
CA ILE A 97 -11.37 -12.20 -4.31
C ILE A 97 -10.23 -11.22 -3.99
N LEU A 98 -9.00 -11.72 -3.82
CA LEU A 98 -7.82 -10.87 -3.63
C LEU A 98 -7.65 -9.88 -4.78
N PHE A 99 -7.74 -10.35 -6.03
CA PHE A 99 -7.65 -9.49 -7.21
C PHE A 99 -8.73 -8.40 -7.21
N LEU A 100 -9.99 -8.75 -6.90
CA LEU A 100 -11.06 -7.76 -6.80
C LEU A 100 -10.83 -6.76 -5.67
N GLY A 101 -10.33 -7.21 -4.51
CA GLY A 101 -9.98 -6.33 -3.40
C GLY A 101 -8.92 -5.31 -3.78
N VAL A 102 -7.83 -5.76 -4.43
CA VAL A 102 -6.77 -4.87 -4.92
C VAL A 102 -7.29 -3.90 -5.99
N LEU A 103 -8.15 -4.37 -6.91
CA LEU A 103 -8.77 -3.51 -7.93
C LEU A 103 -9.62 -2.41 -7.30
N LEU A 104 -10.48 -2.76 -6.32
CA LEU A 104 -11.29 -1.79 -5.59
C LEU A 104 -10.43 -0.78 -4.83
N SER A 105 -9.38 -1.24 -4.13
CA SER A 105 -8.47 -0.32 -3.45
C SER A 105 -7.75 0.64 -4.40
N LEU A 106 -7.43 0.21 -5.63
CA LEU A 106 -6.85 1.08 -6.66
C LEU A 106 -7.88 2.12 -7.13
N ILE A 107 -9.11 1.71 -7.42
CA ILE A 107 -10.20 2.61 -7.82
C ILE A 107 -10.49 3.61 -6.70
N GLY A 108 -10.57 3.13 -5.46
CA GLY A 108 -10.79 3.97 -4.28
C GLY A 108 -9.68 4.99 -4.07
N ALA A 109 -8.41 4.60 -4.27
CA ALA A 109 -7.29 5.54 -4.22
C ALA A 109 -7.35 6.61 -5.32
N LEU A 110 -7.78 6.27 -6.54
CA LEU A 110 -7.97 7.24 -7.62
C LEU A 110 -9.11 8.22 -7.33
N LEU A 111 -10.23 7.73 -6.80
CA LEU A 111 -11.35 8.59 -6.38
C LEU A 111 -10.97 9.51 -5.22
N ALA A 112 -10.09 9.06 -4.32
CA ALA A 112 -9.60 9.84 -3.19
C ALA A 112 -8.81 11.11 -3.61
N ILE A 113 -8.26 11.14 -4.83
CA ILE A 113 -7.52 12.30 -5.36
C ILE A 113 -8.46 13.47 -5.64
N ILE A 114 -9.74 13.21 -5.92
CA ILE A 114 -10.72 14.24 -6.29
C ILE A 114 -11.37 14.78 -5.01
N PRO A 115 -11.18 16.07 -4.64
CA PRO A 115 -11.57 16.60 -3.33
C PRO A 115 -13.05 16.40 -2.96
N VAL A 116 -13.96 16.50 -3.93
CA VAL A 116 -15.41 16.42 -3.71
C VAL A 116 -15.91 14.99 -3.48
N ILE A 117 -15.25 13.99 -4.09
CA ILE A 117 -15.67 12.58 -4.02
C ILE A 117 -14.71 11.72 -3.20
N GLY A 118 -13.73 12.34 -2.54
CA GLY A 118 -12.69 11.60 -1.82
C GLY A 118 -13.24 10.72 -0.71
N VAL A 119 -14.36 11.12 -0.10
CA VAL A 119 -15.12 10.31 0.87
C VAL A 119 -15.60 9.00 0.25
N VAL A 120 -16.16 9.06 -0.97
CA VAL A 120 -16.58 7.86 -1.73
C VAL A 120 -15.37 6.97 -2.01
N GLY A 121 -14.24 7.55 -2.38
CA GLY A 121 -12.98 6.83 -2.55
C GLY A 121 -12.52 6.08 -1.29
N GLY A 122 -12.68 6.70 -0.13
CA GLY A 122 -12.44 6.07 1.18
C GLY A 122 -13.29 4.81 1.40
N PHE A 123 -14.60 4.89 1.14
CA PHE A 123 -15.51 3.74 1.28
C PHE A 123 -15.24 2.63 0.25
N VAL A 124 -14.88 2.98 -0.98
CA VAL A 124 -14.49 1.99 -2.01
C VAL A 124 -13.20 1.27 -1.59
N SER A 125 -12.22 2.01 -1.06
CA SER A 125 -10.98 1.43 -0.51
C SER A 125 -11.23 0.53 0.70
N LEU A 126 -12.19 0.89 1.55
CA LEU A 126 -12.62 0.06 2.68
C LEU A 126 -13.24 -1.26 2.20
N ALA A 127 -14.15 -1.21 1.22
CA ALA A 127 -14.72 -2.41 0.62
C ALA A 127 -13.64 -3.32 0.01
N GLY A 128 -12.65 -2.74 -0.69
CA GLY A 128 -11.48 -3.47 -1.18
C GLY A 128 -10.68 -4.14 -0.06
N SER A 129 -10.49 -3.44 1.06
CA SER A 129 -9.77 -3.96 2.24
C SER A 129 -10.51 -5.13 2.90
N ILE A 130 -11.84 -5.07 2.98
CA ILE A 130 -12.67 -6.18 3.48
C ILE A 130 -12.53 -7.42 2.58
N LEU A 131 -12.54 -7.25 1.25
CA LEU A 131 -12.32 -8.36 0.32
C LEU A 131 -10.90 -8.96 0.50
N MET A 132 -9.89 -8.12 0.70
CA MET A 132 -8.53 -8.58 0.99
C MET A 132 -8.47 -9.40 2.30
N ILE A 133 -9.15 -8.96 3.36
CA ILE A 133 -9.25 -9.70 4.63
C ILE A 133 -9.86 -11.09 4.38
N VAL A 134 -10.97 -11.17 3.64
CA VAL A 134 -11.63 -12.44 3.29
C VAL A 134 -10.67 -13.35 2.51
N ALA A 135 -9.98 -12.81 1.51
CA ALA A 135 -9.03 -13.57 0.70
C ALA A 135 -7.86 -14.10 1.54
N TYR A 136 -7.23 -13.24 2.34
CA TYR A 136 -6.12 -13.63 3.21
C TYR A 136 -6.54 -14.65 4.27
N ASN A 137 -7.75 -14.54 4.82
CA ASN A 137 -8.29 -15.54 5.75
C ASN A 137 -8.48 -16.91 5.08
N LYS A 138 -8.92 -16.94 3.83
CA LYS A 138 -9.03 -18.21 3.07
C LYS A 138 -7.65 -18.79 2.76
N LEU A 139 -6.72 -17.96 2.29
CA LEU A 139 -5.37 -18.40 1.90
C LEU A 139 -4.53 -18.87 3.10
N LYS A 140 -4.63 -18.20 4.26
CA LYS A 140 -3.90 -18.63 5.47
C LYS A 140 -4.39 -19.97 6.03
N ASN A 141 -5.66 -20.31 5.79
CA ASN A 141 -6.29 -21.55 6.27
C ASN A 141 -6.32 -22.66 5.19
N SER A 142 -5.84 -22.40 3.98
CA SER A 142 -5.91 -23.34 2.86
C SER A 142 -5.08 -24.61 3.10
N SER A 143 -5.63 -25.80 2.80
CA SER A 143 -4.88 -27.07 2.90
C SER A 143 -3.78 -27.20 1.84
N THR A 144 -3.84 -26.45 0.74
CA THR A 144 -2.89 -26.52 -0.38
C THR A 144 -1.73 -25.53 -0.26
N MET A 145 -1.72 -24.69 0.78
CA MET A 145 -0.67 -23.71 1.04
C MET A 145 0.40 -24.26 2.00
N PRO A 146 1.70 -24.10 1.70
CA PRO A 146 2.77 -24.46 2.64
C PRO A 146 2.67 -23.67 3.94
N GLU A 147 3.01 -24.29 5.08
CA GLU A 147 2.83 -23.69 6.41
C GLU A 147 3.56 -22.34 6.56
N LYS A 148 4.77 -22.23 6.00
CA LYS A 148 5.53 -20.97 6.00
C LYS A 148 4.89 -19.88 5.14
N ALA A 149 4.21 -20.24 4.05
CA ALA A 149 3.43 -19.30 3.23
C ALA A 149 2.14 -18.87 3.96
N LYS A 150 1.48 -19.77 4.70
CA LYS A 150 0.33 -19.43 5.58
C LYS A 150 0.68 -18.37 6.61
N LYS A 151 1.88 -18.44 7.22
CA LYS A 151 2.38 -17.39 8.12
C LYS A 151 2.49 -16.03 7.41
N GLY A 152 2.90 -16.03 6.13
CA GLY A 152 2.89 -14.83 5.30
C GLY A 152 1.48 -14.28 5.08
N TRP A 153 0.52 -15.12 4.70
CA TRP A 153 -0.89 -14.74 4.56
C TRP A 153 -1.51 -14.25 5.87
N SER A 154 -1.11 -14.81 7.02
CA SER A 154 -1.55 -14.35 8.34
C SER A 154 -1.08 -12.94 8.65
N LEU A 155 0.16 -12.58 8.27
CA LEU A 155 0.65 -11.21 8.41
C LEU A 155 -0.14 -10.24 7.52
N LEU A 156 -0.43 -10.62 6.27
CA LEU A 156 -1.26 -9.82 5.37
C LEU A 156 -2.70 -9.64 5.91
N PHE A 157 -3.26 -10.68 6.53
CA PHE A 157 -4.55 -10.63 7.20
C PHE A 157 -4.55 -9.62 8.36
N ILE A 158 -3.55 -9.71 9.26
CA ILE A 158 -3.44 -8.79 10.41
C ILE A 158 -3.20 -7.36 9.93
N SER A 159 -2.37 -7.15 8.91
CA SER A 159 -2.16 -5.81 8.35
C SER A 159 -3.42 -5.22 7.74
N ALA A 160 -4.24 -6.02 7.05
CA ALA A 160 -5.47 -5.54 6.47
C ALA A 160 -6.50 -5.16 7.54
N LEU A 161 -6.60 -5.93 8.63
CA LEU A 161 -7.39 -5.55 9.80
C LEU A 161 -6.90 -4.25 10.43
N ALA A 162 -5.58 -4.10 10.59
CA ALA A 162 -4.98 -2.89 11.14
C ALA A 162 -5.31 -1.65 10.27
N LEU A 163 -5.27 -1.77 8.94
CA LEU A 163 -5.63 -0.67 8.04
C LEU A 163 -7.12 -0.32 8.09
N VAL A 164 -8.01 -1.31 8.28
CA VAL A 164 -9.43 -1.04 8.52
C VAL A 164 -9.63 -0.32 9.87
N LEU A 165 -8.93 -0.72 10.92
CA LEU A 165 -8.97 -0.02 12.21
C LEU A 165 -8.48 1.42 12.08
N VAL A 166 -7.40 1.65 11.33
CA VAL A 166 -6.90 3.00 11.01
C VAL A 166 -7.96 3.85 10.34
N PHE A 167 -8.69 3.29 9.36
CA PHE A 167 -9.79 3.99 8.69
C PHE A 167 -10.88 4.40 9.68
N VAL A 168 -11.29 3.51 10.59
CA VAL A 168 -12.32 3.81 11.60
C VAL A 168 -11.85 4.85 12.62
N ILE A 169 -10.60 4.75 13.09
CA ILE A 169 -10.00 5.70 14.04
C ILE A 169 -9.79 7.08 13.38
N GLY A 170 -9.61 7.13 12.06
CA GLY A 170 -9.46 8.36 11.29
C GLY A 170 -10.63 9.33 11.39
N PHE A 171 -11.81 8.86 11.82
CA PHE A 171 -12.96 9.72 12.10
C PHE A 171 -12.87 10.48 13.44
N ILE A 172 -11.89 10.16 14.30
CA ILE A 172 -11.68 10.85 15.58
C ILE A 172 -10.72 12.03 15.37
N PRO A 173 -11.15 13.29 15.57
CA PRO A 173 -10.29 14.46 15.40
C PRO A 173 -9.09 14.41 16.36
N VAL A 174 -7.91 14.82 15.87
CA VAL A 174 -6.63 14.99 16.63
C VAL A 174 -6.02 13.69 17.19
N ALA A 175 -6.76 12.88 17.96
CA ALA A 175 -6.30 11.59 18.48
C ALA A 175 -6.06 10.56 17.35
N GLY A 176 -6.84 10.66 16.27
CA GLY A 176 -6.71 9.77 15.12
C GLY A 176 -5.38 9.92 14.37
N LEU A 177 -4.73 11.09 14.38
CA LEU A 177 -3.56 11.38 13.54
C LEU A 177 -2.29 10.63 13.99
N TRP A 178 -1.97 10.64 15.29
CA TRP A 178 -0.76 10.00 15.80
C TRP A 178 -0.91 8.47 15.87
N LEU A 179 -2.08 7.99 16.31
CA LEU A 179 -2.36 6.56 16.43
C LEU A 179 -2.45 5.89 15.05
N SER A 180 -3.11 6.53 14.08
CA SER A 180 -3.18 6.01 12.70
C SER A 180 -1.80 5.86 12.08
N SER A 181 -0.91 6.82 12.32
CA SER A 181 0.45 6.82 11.76
C SER A 181 1.27 5.63 12.27
N ILE A 182 1.27 5.37 13.58
CA ILE A 182 2.01 4.24 14.18
C ILE A 182 1.47 2.90 13.67
N VAL A 183 0.15 2.71 13.71
CA VAL A 183 -0.48 1.46 13.26
C VAL A 183 -0.21 1.21 11.76
N SER A 184 -0.23 2.27 10.95
CA SER A 184 0.07 2.18 9.52
C SER A 184 1.50 1.71 9.25
N ILE A 185 2.49 2.18 10.02
CA ILE A 185 3.88 1.72 9.89
C ILE A 185 4.00 0.22 10.16
N PHE A 186 3.42 -0.27 11.26
CA PHE A 186 3.41 -1.70 11.56
C PHE A 186 2.68 -2.52 10.50
N ALA A 187 1.55 -2.00 9.99
CA ALA A 187 0.81 -2.63 8.89
C ALA A 187 1.69 -2.77 7.64
N TRP A 188 2.41 -1.73 7.24
CA TRP A 188 3.32 -1.76 6.10
C TRP A 188 4.48 -2.75 6.28
N ILE A 189 5.08 -2.80 7.48
CA ILE A 189 6.12 -3.79 7.80
C ILE A 189 5.57 -5.21 7.65
N MET A 190 4.38 -5.47 8.18
CA MET A 190 3.71 -6.77 8.04
C MET A 190 3.40 -7.11 6.58
N ILE A 191 3.01 -6.13 5.75
CA ILE A 191 2.79 -6.32 4.30
C ILE A 191 4.08 -6.78 3.61
N ILE A 192 5.21 -6.11 3.88
CA ILE A 192 6.52 -6.45 3.29
C ILE A 192 6.95 -7.86 3.73
N ILE A 193 6.90 -8.15 5.03
CA ILE A 193 7.30 -9.46 5.57
C ILE A 193 6.37 -10.57 5.06
N GLY A 194 5.07 -10.30 5.00
CA GLY A 194 4.06 -11.23 4.50
C GLY A 194 4.34 -11.65 3.06
N TRP A 195 4.51 -10.68 2.17
CA TRP A 195 4.84 -10.95 0.77
C TRP A 195 6.23 -11.57 0.58
N LYS A 196 7.22 -11.21 1.39
CA LYS A 196 8.54 -11.87 1.38
C LYS A 196 8.40 -13.36 1.68
N LYS A 197 7.66 -13.72 2.74
CA LYS A 197 7.41 -15.13 3.12
C LYS A 197 6.68 -15.90 2.01
N ILE A 198 5.65 -15.29 1.41
CA ILE A 198 4.89 -15.92 0.31
C ILE A 198 5.81 -16.15 -0.89
N LYS A 199 6.58 -15.14 -1.31
CA LYS A 199 7.56 -15.27 -2.40
C LYS A 199 8.55 -16.42 -2.16
N THR A 200 9.05 -16.58 -0.93
CA THR A 200 10.10 -17.56 -0.62
C THR A 200 9.56 -18.98 -0.41
N HIS A 201 8.31 -19.14 0.02
CA HIS A 201 7.81 -20.43 0.52
C HIS A 201 6.54 -20.94 -0.15
N LEU A 202 5.99 -20.22 -1.12
CA LEU A 202 4.82 -20.69 -1.87
C LEU A 202 5.18 -21.73 -2.94
N VAL A 203 6.45 -21.77 -3.36
CA VAL A 203 6.94 -22.64 -4.43
C VAL A 203 7.93 -23.66 -3.86
#